data_AF-A0A536DEU3-F1
#
_entry.id   AF-A0A536DEU3-F1
#
_cell.length_a   1.000
_cell.length_b   1.000
_cell.length_c   1.000
_cell.angle_alpha   90.00
_cell.angle_beta   90.00
_cell.angle_gamma   90.00
#
_symmetry.space_group_name_H-M   'P 1'
#
loop_
_entity.id
_entity.type
_entity.pdbx_description
1 polymer ?
#
loop_
_entity_poly.entity_id
_entity_poly.type
_entity_poly.pdbx_seq_one_letter_code
_entity_poly.pdbx_strand_id
1 'polypeptide(L)' 'MSASPRDATAFEVRDALREPGCAVCRLTMRSVGRVLQSIAYEQVNDLSLRKELRIAGGFCNPHAHQWLRESR' A
#
# COMPACT_ATOMS: atom_id res chain seq x y z
N MET A 1 23.50 -6.98 18.27
CA MET A 1 22.24 -7.73 18.14
C MET A 1 21.51 -7.17 16.94
N SER A 2 21.69 -7.78 15.77
CA SER A 2 21.12 -7.28 14.52
C SER A 2 19.64 -7.64 14.47
N ALA A 3 18.79 -6.63 14.54
CA ALA A 3 17.34 -6.75 14.43
C ALA A 3 16.97 -7.36 13.07
N SER A 4 16.39 -8.55 13.10
CA SER A 4 15.89 -9.25 11.92
C SER A 4 14.54 -8.60 11.51
N PRO A 5 14.09 -8.67 10.24
CA PRO A 5 12.81 -8.11 9.79
C PRO A 5 11.55 -8.52 10.62
N ARG A 6 11.69 -9.50 11.52
CA ARG A 6 10.70 -9.84 12.55
C ARG A 6 10.38 -8.67 13.48
N ASP A 7 11.32 -7.78 13.76
CA ASP A 7 11.14 -6.74 14.77
C ASP A 7 10.27 -5.57 14.29
N ALA A 8 10.45 -5.12 13.05
CA ALA A 8 9.66 -4.02 12.49
C ALA A 8 8.18 -4.41 12.29
N THR A 9 7.93 -5.59 11.70
CA THR A 9 6.56 -6.08 11.50
C THR A 9 5.88 -6.38 12.83
N ALA A 10 6.57 -7.00 13.79
CA ALA A 10 6.02 -7.25 15.12
C ALA A 10 5.69 -5.94 15.85
N PHE A 11 6.54 -4.92 15.72
CA PHE A 11 6.31 -3.59 16.27
C PHE A 11 5.08 -2.92 15.63
N GLU A 12 4.97 -2.94 14.29
CA GLU A 12 3.83 -2.36 13.57
C GLU A 12 2.50 -3.01 13.97
N VAL A 13 2.48 -4.34 14.14
CA VAL A 13 1.29 -5.08 14.59
C VAL A 13 0.95 -4.75 16.03
N ARG A 14 1.94 -4.78 16.93
CA ARG A 14 1.74 -4.46 18.35
C ARG A 14 1.18 -3.05 18.52
N ASP A 15 1.69 -2.08 17.76
CA ASP A 15 1.21 -0.70 17.83
C ASP A 15 -0.19 -0.56 17.23
N ALA A 16 -0.49 -1.27 16.13
CA ALA A 16 -1.84 -1.27 15.56
C ALA A 16 -2.89 -1.89 16.51
N LEU A 17 -2.51 -2.86 17.35
CA LEU A 17 -3.39 -3.46 18.36
C LEU A 17 -3.73 -2.52 19.52
N ARG A 18 -2.98 -1.42 19.71
CA ARG A 18 -3.26 -0.40 20.75
C ARG A 18 -4.33 0.60 20.32
N GLU A 19 -4.62 0.66 19.03
CA GLU A 19 -5.61 1.54 18.45
C GLU A 19 -6.99 0.86 18.40
N PRO A 20 -8.11 1.59 18.54
CA PRO A 20 -9.44 1.02 18.41
C PRO A 20 -9.70 0.46 16.99
N GLY A 21 -10.58 -0.53 16.89
CA GLY A 21 -10.95 -1.19 15.64
C GLY A 21 -10.07 -2.38 15.28
N CYS A 22 -10.18 -2.88 14.04
CA CYS A 22 -9.44 -4.05 13.59
C CYS A 22 -8.02 -3.68 13.12
N ALA A 23 -7.00 -4.17 13.83
CA ALA A 23 -5.60 -3.95 13.48
C ALA A 23 -5.24 -4.46 12.08
N VAL A 24 -5.79 -5.61 11.65
CA VAL A 24 -5.55 -6.17 10.30
C VAL A 24 -6.07 -5.22 9.23
N CYS A 25 -7.33 -4.77 9.34
CA CYS A 25 -7.91 -3.83 8.38
C CYS A 25 -7.08 -2.52 8.31
N ARG A 26 -6.67 -1.98 9.47
CA ARG A 26 -5.83 -0.77 9.54
C ARG A 26 -4.52 -0.95 8.79
N LEU A 27 -3.80 -2.03 9.07
CA LEU A 27 -2.51 -2.33 8.46
C LEU A 27 -2.65 -2.58 6.96
N THR A 28 -3.68 -3.33 6.54
CA THR A 28 -3.98 -3.56 5.12
C THR A 28 -4.23 -2.25 4.38
N MET A 29 -5.11 -1.39 4.90
CA MET A 29 -5.41 -0.10 4.26
C MET A 29 -4.17 0.80 4.18
N ARG A 30 -3.32 0.79 5.22
CA ARG A 30 -2.05 1.51 5.20
C ARG A 30 -1.10 0.97 4.13
N SER A 31 -0.96 -0.35 4.03
CA SER A 31 -0.11 -0.99 3.03
C SER A 31 -0.61 -0.71 1.61
N VAL A 32 -1.93 -0.77 1.38
CA VAL A 32 -2.54 -0.40 0.09
C VAL A 32 -2.20 1.05 -0.28
N GLY A 33 -2.36 2.00 0.65
CA GLY A 33 -2.00 3.40 0.40
C GLY A 33 -0.51 3.59 0.07
N ARG A 34 0.39 2.93 0.80
CA ARG A 34 1.84 2.97 0.52
C ARG A 34 2.17 2.47 -0.90
N VAL A 35 1.49 1.40 -1.34
CA VAL A 35 1.67 0.84 -2.69
C VAL A 35 1.16 1.80 -3.76
N LEU A 36 -0.04 2.33 -3.61
CA LEU A 36 -0.62 3.28 -4.57
C LEU A 36 0.21 4.57 -4.66
N GLN A 37 0.75 5.04 -3.54
CA GLN A 37 1.67 6.17 -3.48
C GLN A 37 2.98 5.86 -4.24
N SER A 38 3.66 4.75 -3.95
CA SER A 38 4.88 4.39 -4.68
C SER A 38 4.62 4.29 -6.19
N ILE A 39 3.47 3.74 -6.59
CA ILE A 39 3.10 3.70 -8.01
C ILE A 39 2.93 5.12 -8.59
N ALA A 40 2.25 6.02 -7.86
CA ALA A 40 1.99 7.39 -8.29
C ALA A 40 3.24 8.28 -8.38
N TYR A 41 4.27 8.04 -7.55
CA TYR A 41 5.44 8.91 -7.48
C TYR A 41 6.68 8.31 -8.16
N GLU A 42 6.86 6.99 -8.08
CA GLU A 42 8.11 6.34 -8.47
C GLU A 42 7.96 5.53 -9.75
N GLN A 43 6.79 4.93 -9.98
CA GLN A 43 6.60 3.92 -11.03
C GLN A 43 5.64 4.35 -12.15
N VAL A 44 5.33 5.65 -12.26
CA VAL A 44 4.44 6.15 -13.32
C VAL A 44 4.96 5.90 -14.74
N ASN A 45 6.29 5.80 -14.88
CA ASN A 45 6.96 5.52 -16.14
C ASN A 45 7.41 4.06 -16.29
N ASP A 46 7.12 3.18 -15.32
CA ASP A 46 7.48 1.77 -15.41
C ASP A 46 6.65 1.06 -16.48
N LEU A 47 7.33 0.57 -17.53
CA LEU A 47 6.67 -0.03 -18.70
C LEU A 47 5.99 -1.37 -18.37
N SER A 48 6.57 -2.16 -17.48
CA SER A 48 6.05 -3.47 -17.09
C SER A 48 4.75 -3.30 -16.31
N LEU A 49 4.76 -2.43 -15.30
CA LEU A 49 3.59 -2.10 -14.49
C LEU A 49 2.46 -1.51 -15.34
N ARG A 50 2.77 -0.59 -16.27
CA ARG A 50 1.76 -0.03 -17.18
C ARG A 50 1.12 -1.09 -18.06
N LYS A 51 1.87 -2.08 -18.51
CA LYS A 51 1.34 -3.20 -19.30
C LYS A 51 0.38 -4.06 -18.47
N GLU A 52 0.76 -4.39 -17.23
CA GLU A 52 -0.09 -5.16 -16.32
C GLU A 52 -1.39 -4.43 -16.00
N LEU A 53 -1.30 -3.15 -15.63
CA LEU A 53 -2.49 -2.32 -15.37
C LEU A 53 -3.39 -2.21 -16.59
N ARG A 54 -2.81 -2.08 -17.81
CA ARG A 54 -3.61 -2.03 -19.04
C ARG A 54 -4.36 -3.34 -19.30
N ILE A 55 -3.73 -4.49 -19.06
CA ILE A 55 -4.37 -5.81 -19.19
C ILE A 55 -5.49 -5.98 -18.15
N ALA A 56 -5.27 -5.51 -16.91
CA ALA A 56 -6.25 -5.57 -15.83
C ALA A 56 -7.41 -4.57 -15.97
N GLY A 57 -7.33 -3.60 -16.91
CA GLY A 57 -8.31 -2.51 -17.03
C GLY A 57 -8.13 -1.39 -16.01
N GLY A 58 -6.95 -1.31 -15.38
CA GLY A 58 -6.62 -0.39 -14.29
C GLY A 58 -6.91 -0.98 -12.91
N PHE A 59 -6.88 -0.12 -11.89
CA PHE A 59 -7.31 -0.51 -10.55
C PHE A 59 -8.82 -0.66 -10.46
N CYS A 60 -9.31 -1.48 -9.54
CA CYS A 60 -10.73 -1.53 -9.24
C CYS A 60 -11.24 -0.15 -8.78
N ASN A 61 -12.54 0.12 -8.96
CA ASN A 61 -13.13 1.43 -8.71
C ASN A 61 -12.66 2.13 -7.41
N PRO A 62 -12.69 1.51 -6.21
CA PRO A 62 -12.26 2.19 -4.99
C PRO A 62 -10.78 2.60 -5.03
N HIS A 63 -9.90 1.72 -5.53
CA HIS A 63 -8.46 1.99 -5.58
C HIS A 63 -8.08 2.92 -6.74
N ALA A 64 -8.85 2.95 -7.84
CA ALA A 64 -8.68 3.95 -8.90
C ALA A 64 -8.96 5.36 -8.35
N HIS A 65 -10.05 5.54 -7.60
CA HIS A 65 -10.34 6.81 -6.95
C HIS A 65 -9.31 7.18 -5.89
N GLN A 66 -8.78 6.20 -5.15
CA GLN A 66 -7.71 6.43 -4.19
C GLN A 66 -6.43 6.90 -4.88
N TRP A 67 -6.01 6.22 -5.95
CA TRP A 67 -4.81 6.57 -6.70
C TRP A 67 -4.88 8.00 -7.25
N LEU A 68 -6.02 8.42 -7.80
CA LEU A 68 -6.23 9.79 -8.29
C LEU A 68 -6.14 10.88 -7.22
N ARG A 69 -6.33 10.54 -5.93
CA ARG A 69 -6.13 11.49 -4.82
C ARG A 69 -4.67 11.59 -4.42
N GLU A 70 -3.94 10.48 -4.52
CA GLU A 70 -2.53 10.39 -4.15
C GLU A 70 -1.59 10.92 -5.25
N SER A 71 -2.05 10.91 -6.51
CA SER A 71 -1.30 11.37 -7.70
C SER A 71 -1.45 12.87 -8.00
N ARG A 72 -2.01 13.67 -7.08
CA ARG A 72 -2.10 15.13 -7.20
C ARG A 72 -0.93 15.78 -6.48
#